data_AF-A0A7D7VIZ4-F1
#
_entry.id   AF-A0A7D7VIZ4-F1
#
_cell.length_a   1.000
_cell.length_b   1.000
_cell.length_c   1.000
_cell.angle_alpha   90.00
_cell.angle_beta   90.00
_cell.angle_gamma   90.00
#
_symmetry.space_group_name_H-M   'P 1'
#
loop_
_entity.id
_entity.type
_entity.pdbx_description
1 polymer ?
#
loop_
_entity_poly.entity_id
_entity_poly.type
_entity_poly.pdbx_seq_one_letter_code
_entity_poly.pdbx_strand_id
1 'polypeptide(L)'
;MKNREPEKLIKKHEKLTHTDMMKVDSHVQRESDGWFLNTLMIDGCDAPFKYKRKKKYKNLQGQRVNLTYYANSENVAGMEMEIMTVVRIKVS
;
A
#
# COMPACT_ATOMS: atom_id res chain seq x y z
N MET A 1 -17.07 25.48 8.63
CA MET A 1 -16.22 25.32 7.43
C MET A 1 -16.16 23.84 7.07
N LYS A 2 -16.70 23.45 5.91
CA LYS A 2 -16.68 22.06 5.41
C LYS A 2 -15.22 21.66 5.11
N ASN A 3 -14.71 20.61 5.76
CA ASN A 3 -13.41 20.02 5.45
C ASN A 3 -13.42 19.51 4.00
N ARG A 4 -12.79 20.25 3.07
CA ARG A 4 -12.73 19.95 1.62
C ARG A 4 -11.65 18.92 1.23
N GLU A 5 -11.08 18.22 2.19
CA GLU A 5 -9.96 17.28 2.02
C GLU A 5 -10.40 15.81 1.75
N PRO A 6 -11.44 15.23 2.40
CA PRO A 6 -11.83 13.84 2.16
C PRO A 6 -12.49 13.64 0.79
N GLU A 7 -13.30 14.60 0.33
CA GLU A 7 -14.06 14.49 -0.91
C GLU A 7 -13.16 14.46 -2.16
N LYS A 8 -12.00 15.12 -2.11
CA LYS A 8 -11.00 15.10 -3.18
C LYS A 8 -10.24 13.76 -3.26
N LEU A 9 -10.02 13.10 -2.13
CA LEU A 9 -9.46 11.75 -2.07
C LEU A 9 -10.47 10.70 -2.55
N ILE A 10 -11.76 10.90 -2.25
CA ILE A 10 -12.86 10.00 -2.65
C ILE A 10 -13.14 10.10 -4.16
N LYS A 11 -13.09 11.30 -4.77
CA LYS A 11 -13.31 11.47 -6.22
C LYS A 11 -12.21 10.89 -7.12
N LYS A 12 -11.01 10.61 -6.60
CA LYS A 12 -9.88 10.11 -7.41
C LYS A 12 -9.79 8.57 -7.44
N HIS A 13 -10.56 7.88 -6.60
CA HIS A 13 -10.46 6.42 -6.43
C HIS A 13 -11.84 5.76 -6.26
N GLU A 14 -12.69 5.77 -7.30
CA GLU A 14 -13.96 5.01 -7.29
C GLU A 14 -13.76 3.48 -7.22
N LYS A 15 -12.52 2.99 -7.37
CA LYS A 15 -12.16 1.56 -7.35
C LYS A 15 -11.22 1.21 -6.20
N LEU A 16 -11.58 1.57 -4.97
CA LEU A 16 -10.88 1.06 -3.79
C LEU A 16 -11.31 -0.39 -3.53
N THR A 17 -10.33 -1.29 -3.50
CA THR A 17 -10.51 -2.68 -3.07
C THR A 17 -10.22 -2.78 -1.58
N HIS A 18 -11.08 -3.50 -0.86
CA HIS A 18 -10.95 -3.79 0.56
C HIS A 18 -10.77 -5.30 0.74
N THR A 19 -9.73 -5.70 1.48
CA THR A 19 -9.46 -7.11 1.78
C THR A 19 -9.07 -7.26 3.24
N ASP A 20 -9.57 -8.32 3.88
CA ASP A 20 -9.30 -8.60 5.29
C ASP A 20 -8.43 -9.85 5.45
N MET A 21 -7.71 -9.93 6.57
CA MET A 21 -6.94 -11.11 6.99
C MET A 21 -5.87 -11.60 6.00
N MET A 22 -5.37 -10.71 5.13
CA MET A 22 -4.31 -11.03 4.16
C MET A 22 -3.00 -11.29 4.89
N LYS A 23 -2.35 -12.43 4.62
CA LYS A 23 -1.07 -12.80 5.23
C LYS A 23 0.07 -12.10 4.48
N VAL A 24 0.96 -11.45 5.22
CA VAL A 24 2.16 -10.80 4.67
C VAL A 24 3.30 -11.79 4.58
N ASP A 25 3.78 -12.07 3.37
CA ASP A 25 4.92 -12.97 3.13
C ASP A 25 6.27 -12.27 3.33
N SER A 26 6.36 -10.99 2.95
CA SER A 26 7.55 -10.17 3.21
C SER A 26 7.21 -8.69 3.37
N HIS A 27 8.06 -7.97 4.09
CA HIS A 27 7.93 -6.52 4.29
C HIS A 27 9.31 -5.85 4.17
N VAL A 28 9.49 -5.06 3.11
CA VAL A 28 10.71 -4.28 2.87
C VAL A 28 10.43 -2.79 3.07
N GLN A 29 11.37 -2.08 3.72
CA GLN A 29 11.25 -0.64 4.00
C GLN A 29 12.48 0.13 3.46
N ARG A 30 12.26 0.80 2.33
CA ARG A 30 13.10 1.79 1.63
C ARG A 30 13.12 3.18 2.25
N GLU A 31 14.23 3.76 2.71
CA GLU A 31 14.27 5.23 2.84
C GLU A 31 14.42 5.90 1.46
N SER A 32 13.60 6.91 1.17
CA SER A 32 13.60 7.68 -0.08
C SER A 32 13.00 9.06 0.19
N ASP A 33 13.77 10.12 -0.07
CA ASP A 33 13.29 11.51 -0.02
C ASP A 33 12.63 11.90 1.32
N GLY A 34 13.18 11.41 2.44
CA GLY A 34 12.63 11.64 3.79
C GLY A 34 11.36 10.83 4.12
N TRP A 35 11.02 9.84 3.30
CA TRP A 35 9.94 8.90 3.51
C TRP A 35 10.47 7.46 3.57
N PHE A 36 9.75 6.61 4.28
CA PHE A 36 9.89 5.17 4.22
C PHE A 36 8.87 4.62 3.22
N LEU A 37 9.35 4.15 2.07
CA LEU A 37 8.60 3.34 1.13
C LEU A 37 8.50 1.92 1.68
N ASN A 38 7.30 1.53 2.09
CA ASN A 38 6.97 0.20 2.57
C ASN A 38 6.44 -0.61 1.39
N THR A 39 7.01 -1.79 1.17
CA THR A 39 6.56 -2.75 0.16
C THR A 39 6.23 -4.06 0.85
N LEU A 40 5.01 -4.55 0.67
CA LEU A 40 4.55 -5.83 1.18
C LEU A 40 4.34 -6.78 0.01
N MET A 41 4.78 -8.02 0.17
CA MET A 41 4.28 -9.14 -0.61
C MET A 41 3.21 -9.86 0.21
N ILE A 42 2.12 -10.20 -0.42
CA ILE A 42 0.99 -10.88 0.20
C ILE A 42 0.94 -12.31 -0.32
N ASP A 43 0.65 -13.24 0.58
CA ASP A 43 0.54 -14.67 0.26
C ASP A 43 -0.46 -14.90 -0.88
N GLY A 44 -0.02 -15.55 -1.94
CA GLY A 44 -0.81 -15.80 -3.15
C GLY A 44 -1.03 -14.59 -4.07
N CYS A 45 -0.26 -13.51 -3.92
CA CYS A 45 -0.32 -12.32 -4.79
C CYS A 45 1.07 -11.98 -5.36
N ASP A 46 1.17 -11.87 -6.70
CA ASP A 46 2.43 -11.54 -7.37
C ASP A 46 2.73 -10.03 -7.39
N ALA A 47 1.69 -9.19 -7.26
CA ALA A 47 1.84 -7.74 -7.27
C ALA A 47 2.23 -7.19 -5.88
N PRO A 48 3.23 -6.30 -5.79
CA PRO A 48 3.64 -5.69 -4.53
C PRO A 48 2.65 -4.62 -4.06
N PHE A 49 2.43 -4.59 -2.74
CA PHE A 49 1.59 -3.59 -2.08
C PHE A 49 2.46 -2.49 -1.47
N LYS A 50 2.29 -1.25 -1.95
CA LYS A 50 3.16 -0.12 -1.60
C LYS A 50 2.42 0.97 -0.83
N TYR A 51 3.07 1.49 0.22
CA TYR A 51 2.64 2.71 0.91
C TYR A 51 3.84 3.49 1.45
N LYS A 52 3.64 4.78 1.75
CA LYS A 52 4.68 5.66 2.30
C LYS A 52 4.36 6.05 3.74
N ARG A 53 5.38 6.15 4.60
CA ARG A 53 5.30 6.70 5.96
C ARG A 53 6.48 7.62 6.26
N LYS A 54 6.30 8.65 7.09
CA LYS A 54 7.41 9.53 7.49
C LYS A 54 8.41 8.86 8.45
N LYS A 55 8.01 7.76 9.09
CA LYS A 55 8.84 7.01 10.04
C LYS A 55 8.82 5.54 9.66
N LYS A 56 9.91 4.84 9.96
CA LYS A 56 10.01 3.38 9.87
C LYS A 56 8.84 2.75 10.63
N TYR A 57 8.21 1.77 10.02
CA TYR A 57 7.09 1.05 10.58
C TYR A 57 7.55 -0.28 11.19
N LYS A 58 6.69 -0.88 12.01
CA LYS A 58 6.94 -2.24 12.52
C LYS A 58 7.04 -3.23 11.35
N ASN A 59 7.88 -4.25 11.49
CA ASN A 59 7.90 -5.35 10.53
C ASN A 59 6.51 -6.02 10.54
N LEU A 60 6.01 -6.36 9.35
CA LEU A 60 4.70 -6.97 9.13
C LEU A 60 4.79 -8.39 8.59
N GLN A 61 5.98 -8.87 8.25
CA GLN A 61 6.18 -10.23 7.78
C GLN A 61 5.58 -11.26 8.76
N GLY A 62 4.82 -12.21 8.23
CA GLY A 62 4.09 -13.24 8.98
C GLY A 62 2.80 -12.77 9.66
N GLN A 63 2.52 -11.47 9.72
CA GLN A 63 1.26 -10.95 10.29
C GLN A 63 0.12 -11.01 9.27
N ARG A 64 -1.11 -11.00 9.77
CA ARG A 64 -2.31 -10.76 8.99
C ARG A 64 -2.70 -9.29 9.06
N VAL A 65 -3.11 -8.76 7.91
CA VAL A 65 -3.46 -7.35 7.76
C VAL A 65 -4.75 -7.18 6.97
N ASN A 66 -5.50 -6.14 7.33
CA ASN A 66 -6.59 -5.64 6.52
C ASN A 66 -6.07 -4.48 5.69
N LEU A 67 -6.35 -4.50 4.38
CA LEU A 67 -5.85 -3.56 3.40
C LEU A 67 -7.00 -2.85 2.69
N THR A 68 -6.78 -1.58 2.40
CA THR A 68 -7.55 -0.84 1.40
C THR A 68 -6.57 -0.27 0.40
N TYR A 69 -6.78 -0.56 -0.87
CA TYR A 69 -5.82 -0.28 -1.93
C TYR A 69 -6.51 -0.11 -3.29
N TYR A 70 -5.74 0.30 -4.29
CA TYR A 70 -6.17 0.26 -5.69
C TYR A 70 -5.00 -0.22 -6.56
N ALA A 71 -5.32 -0.90 -7.66
CA ALA A 71 -4.34 -1.30 -8.66
C ALA A 71 -3.79 -0.06 -9.38
N ASN A 72 -2.49 -0.05 -9.62
CA ASN A 72 -1.78 0.98 -10.35
C ASN A 72 -0.59 0.35 -11.08
N SER A 73 0.09 1.10 -11.93
CA SER A 73 1.33 0.66 -12.55
C SER A 73 2.48 1.63 -12.23
N GLU A 74 3.69 1.09 -12.16
CA GLU A 74 4.93 1.86 -12.03
C GLU A 74 5.91 1.43 -13.12
N ASN A 75 6.55 2.41 -13.77
CA ASN A 75 7.64 2.13 -14.69
C ASN A 75 8.94 1.92 -13.90
N VAL A 76 9.54 0.74 -14.03
CA VAL A 76 10.82 0.40 -13.42
C VAL A 76 11.76 -0.09 -14.51
N ALA A 77 12.86 0.65 -14.70
CA ALA A 77 13.87 0.36 -15.73
C ALA A 77 13.29 0.20 -17.15
N GLY A 78 12.25 0.96 -17.49
CA GLY A 78 11.59 0.90 -18.80
C GLY A 78 10.49 -0.16 -18.90
N MET A 79 10.29 -1.00 -17.88
CA MET A 79 9.21 -1.99 -17.82
C MET A 79 8.07 -1.49 -16.94
N GLU A 80 6.83 -1.64 -17.43
CA GLU A 80 5.64 -1.37 -16.63
C GLU A 80 5.35 -2.56 -15.72
N MET A 81 5.31 -2.30 -14.41
CA MET A 81 4.97 -3.30 -13.40
C MET A 81 3.67 -2.92 -12.70
N GLU A 82 2.79 -3.90 -12.53
CA GLU A 82 1.61 -3.74 -11.71
C GLU A 82 1.99 -3.63 -10.22
N ILE A 83 1.33 -2.71 -9.53
CA ILE A 83 1.48 -2.50 -8.09
C ILE A 83 0.12 -2.26 -7.45
N MET A 84 0.03 -2.48 -6.14
CA MET A 84 -1.14 -2.16 -5.35
C MET A 84 -0.82 -0.97 -4.44
N THR A 85 -1.42 0.18 -4.71
CA THR A 85 -1.20 1.37 -3.87
C THR A 85 -2.12 1.32 -2.65
N VAL A 86 -1.52 1.18 -1.47
CA VAL A 86 -2.26 1.03 -0.20
C VAL A 86 -2.57 2.38 0.41
N VAL A 87 -3.85 2.63 0.66
CA VAL A 87 -4.35 3.84 1.35
C VAL A 87 -4.56 3.60 2.85
N ARG A 88 -4.88 2.36 3.24
CA ARG A 88 -5.07 1.97 4.64
C ARG A 88 -4.54 0.57 4.88
N ILE A 89 -3.85 0.43 6.00
CA ILE A 89 -3.38 -0.85 6.52
C ILE A 89 -3.64 -0.93 8.02
N LYS A 90 -4.20 -2.05 8.48
CA LYS A 90 -4.42 -2.37 9.90
C LYS A 90 -3.92 -3.79 10.15
N VAL A 91 -3.12 -3.97 11.20
CA VAL A 91 -2.79 -5.33 11.68
C VAL A 91 -4.01 -5.90 12.39
N SER A 92 -4.37 -7.12 12.03
CA SER A 92 -5.55 -7.84 12.52
C SER A 92 -5.30 -8.47 13.88
#